data_AF-A0A2W2AVS5-F1
#
_entry.id   AF-A0A2W2AVS5-F1
#
_cell.length_a   1.000
_cell.length_b   1.000
_cell.length_c   1.000
_cell.angle_alpha   90.00
_cell.angle_beta   90.00
_cell.angle_gamma   90.00
#
_symmetry.space_group_name_H-M   'P 1'
#
loop_
_entity.id
_entity.type
_entity.pdbx_description
1 polymer ?
#
loop_
_entity_poly.entity_id
_entity_poly.type
_entity_poly.pdbx_seq_one_letter_code
_entity_poly.pdbx_strand_id
1 'polypeptide(L)'
;MKLNYVTLFLATSFLFSCKHTNYMTKAYSDIKKNVHEADVTLAKDTVKVVFPNSVLFDFGSATIKQDIYPAFQHFATELNKYRDVEILVCGHTDTVGNADVNLSLSQRRADSAKALLVQNKVDESRFYTWGMGAKHPIASNSTEAGRQQNRRVEFVVLHKK
;
A
#
# COMPACT_ATOMS: atom_id res chain seq x y z
N MET A 1 25.33 36.52 -51.35
CA MET A 1 24.38 37.16 -50.41
C MET A 1 23.81 36.06 -49.52
N LYS A 2 23.73 36.32 -48.21
CA LYS A 2 23.65 35.37 -47.09
C LYS A 2 22.40 34.47 -47.11
N LEU A 3 22.51 33.23 -46.60
CA LEU A 3 21.40 32.60 -45.87
C LEU A 3 21.90 32.00 -44.55
N ASN A 4 21.16 32.33 -43.49
CA ASN A 4 21.54 32.31 -42.07
C ASN A 4 21.39 30.93 -41.41
N TYR A 5 22.35 30.56 -40.56
CA TYR A 5 22.19 29.51 -39.55
C TYR A 5 21.59 30.13 -38.28
N VAL A 6 20.34 29.80 -37.96
CA VAL A 6 19.69 30.17 -36.70
C VAL A 6 19.53 28.92 -35.85
N THR A 7 20.52 28.75 -34.97
CA THR A 7 20.46 28.23 -33.60
C THR A 7 19.30 27.28 -33.22
N LEU A 8 19.65 25.98 -33.17
CA LEU A 8 18.95 24.93 -32.44
C LEU A 8 19.25 25.07 -30.94
N PHE A 9 18.40 25.75 -30.17
CA PHE A 9 18.49 25.84 -28.71
C PHE A 9 17.09 25.84 -28.10
N LEU A 10 16.43 24.69 -28.03
CA LEU A 10 15.19 24.48 -27.27
C LEU A 10 14.96 22.98 -27.05
N ALA A 11 15.90 22.29 -26.40
CA ALA A 11 15.72 20.88 -26.05
C ALA A 11 16.39 20.46 -24.74
N THR A 12 16.69 21.39 -23.82
CA THR A 12 17.38 21.04 -22.57
C THR A 12 16.55 21.26 -21.30
N SER A 13 15.42 21.97 -21.37
CA SER A 13 14.59 22.26 -20.18
C SER A 13 13.42 21.29 -19.95
N PHE A 14 13.14 20.34 -20.86
CA PHE A 14 12.03 19.38 -20.70
C PHE A 14 12.46 17.98 -20.24
N LEU A 15 13.75 17.66 -20.24
CA LEU A 15 14.24 16.30 -19.93
C LEU A 15 14.40 16.00 -18.43
N PHE A 16 14.25 16.99 -17.56
CA PHE A 16 14.37 16.79 -16.10
C PHE A 16 13.07 16.32 -15.42
N SER A 17 11.91 16.42 -16.08
CA SER A 17 10.63 16.02 -15.46
C SER A 17 10.34 14.51 -15.51
N CYS A 18 11.07 13.72 -16.31
CA CYS A 18 10.71 12.31 -16.59
C CYS A 18 11.58 11.28 -15.86
N LYS A 19 12.67 11.68 -15.19
CA LYS A 19 13.55 10.73 -14.47
C LYS A 19 13.06 10.36 -13.07
N HIS A 20 12.23 11.20 -12.44
CA HIS A 20 11.80 10.98 -11.06
C HIS A 20 10.59 10.03 -10.91
N THR A 21 9.84 9.78 -11.99
CA THR A 21 8.64 8.92 -11.99
C THR A 21 8.94 7.42 -12.14
N ASN A 22 10.18 7.02 -12.47
CA ASN A 22 10.50 5.61 -12.77
C ASN A 22 10.48 4.69 -11.54
N TYR A 23 10.94 5.17 -10.37
CA TYR A 23 11.12 4.29 -9.21
C TYR A 23 9.78 3.75 -8.68
N MET A 24 8.85 4.65 -8.34
CA MET A 24 7.54 4.26 -7.81
C MET A 24 6.64 3.62 -8.87
N THR A 25 6.77 4.00 -10.14
CA THR A 25 6.06 3.31 -11.24
C THR A 25 6.52 1.87 -11.39
N LYS A 26 7.82 1.61 -11.24
CA LYS A 26 8.36 0.24 -11.28
C LYS A 26 7.94 -0.56 -10.04
N ALA A 27 8.00 0.04 -8.85
CA ALA A 27 7.50 -0.57 -7.62
C ALA A 27 6.02 -0.96 -7.74
N TYR A 28 5.18 -0.06 -8.25
CA TYR A 28 3.78 -0.34 -8.55
C TYR A 28 3.62 -1.54 -9.49
N SER A 29 4.33 -1.56 -10.61
CA SER A 29 4.23 -2.62 -11.61
C SER A 29 4.64 -3.98 -11.03
N ASP A 30 5.76 -4.03 -10.30
CA ASP A 30 6.28 -5.28 -9.75
C ASP A 30 5.38 -5.83 -8.63
N ILE A 31 4.91 -4.96 -7.73
CA ILE A 31 3.97 -5.35 -6.66
C ILE A 31 2.67 -5.87 -7.29
N LYS A 32 2.08 -5.14 -8.25
CA LYS A 32 0.84 -5.54 -8.90
C LYS A 32 0.96 -6.86 -9.67
N LYS A 33 2.15 -7.16 -10.19
CA LYS A 33 2.43 -8.41 -10.90
C LYS A 33 2.56 -9.60 -9.95
N ASN A 34 3.07 -9.41 -8.74
CA ASN A 34 3.44 -10.50 -7.84
C ASN A 34 2.55 -10.64 -6.59
N VAL A 35 1.59 -9.72 -6.39
CA VAL A 35 0.64 -9.71 -5.27
C VAL A 35 -0.77 -9.59 -5.84
N HIS A 36 -1.38 -10.74 -6.15
CA HIS A 36 -2.68 -10.79 -6.83
C HIS A 36 -3.87 -10.70 -5.87
N GLU A 37 -3.63 -10.98 -4.59
CA GLU A 37 -4.61 -11.01 -3.51
C GLU A 37 -4.95 -9.61 -2.97
N ALA A 38 -4.29 -8.58 -3.51
CA ALA A 38 -4.47 -7.19 -3.12
C ALA A 38 -4.79 -6.28 -4.31
N ASP A 39 -5.59 -5.25 -4.04
CA ASP A 39 -5.82 -4.16 -4.98
C ASP A 39 -4.67 -3.17 -4.91
N VAL A 40 -3.95 -3.01 -6.03
CA VAL A 40 -2.79 -2.11 -6.13
C VAL A 40 -3.12 -0.91 -7.02
N THR A 41 -2.89 0.28 -6.48
CA THR A 41 -3.11 1.58 -7.14
C THR A 41 -1.89 2.49 -6.97
N LEU A 42 -1.64 3.33 -7.98
CA LEU A 42 -0.55 4.32 -7.97
C LEU A 42 -1.16 5.72 -7.92
N ALA A 43 -0.67 6.56 -7.00
CA ALA A 43 -1.07 7.96 -6.87
C ALA A 43 0.19 8.82 -6.66
N LYS A 44 0.60 9.55 -7.71
CA LYS A 44 1.83 10.37 -7.71
C LYS A 44 3.05 9.55 -7.28
N ASP A 45 3.58 9.79 -6.08
CA ASP A 45 4.76 9.14 -5.51
C ASP A 45 4.40 8.08 -4.46
N THR A 46 3.17 7.57 -4.51
CA THR A 46 2.62 6.65 -3.51
C THR A 46 2.00 5.42 -4.18
N VAL A 47 2.37 4.23 -3.71
CA VAL A 47 1.71 2.98 -4.09
C VAL A 47 0.83 2.53 -2.94
N LYS A 48 -0.47 2.38 -3.20
CA LYS A 48 -1.44 1.89 -2.24
C LYS A 48 -1.81 0.45 -2.56
N VAL A 49 -1.58 -0.45 -1.63
CA VAL A 49 -1.88 -1.88 -1.70
C VAL A 49 -2.96 -2.19 -0.66
N VAL A 50 -4.10 -2.72 -1.08
CA VAL A 50 -5.25 -2.94 -0.21
C VAL A 50 -5.59 -4.42 -0.17
N PHE A 51 -5.55 -5.00 1.03
CA PHE A 51 -5.96 -6.37 1.28
C PHE A 51 -7.33 -6.39 1.97
N PRO A 52 -8.33 -7.06 1.40
CA PRO A 52 -9.60 -7.30 2.09
C PRO A 52 -9.39 -8.15 3.35
N ASN A 53 -10.10 -7.85 4.44
CA ASN A 53 -9.95 -8.62 5.69
C ASN A 53 -10.38 -10.08 5.53
N SER A 54 -11.34 -10.40 4.65
CA SER A 54 -11.78 -11.78 4.42
C SER A 54 -10.66 -12.70 3.93
N VAL A 55 -9.70 -12.12 3.20
CA VAL A 55 -8.49 -12.79 2.69
C VAL A 55 -7.45 -12.94 3.81
N LEU A 56 -7.27 -11.91 4.64
CA LEU A 56 -6.23 -11.90 5.67
C LEU A 56 -6.60 -12.64 6.97
N PHE A 57 -7.84 -12.50 7.43
CA PHE A 57 -8.24 -12.83 8.80
C PHE A 57 -9.58 -13.58 8.84
N ASP A 58 -9.79 -14.32 9.92
CA ASP A 58 -11.11 -14.80 10.31
C ASP A 58 -11.92 -13.70 11.04
N PHE A 59 -13.22 -13.93 11.16
CA PHE A 59 -14.13 -13.01 11.84
C PHE A 59 -13.66 -12.74 13.28
N GLY A 60 -13.61 -11.45 13.68
CA GLY A 60 -13.13 -11.02 15.00
C GLY A 60 -11.64 -11.25 15.28
N SER A 61 -10.89 -11.89 14.38
CA SER A 61 -9.49 -12.25 14.58
C SER A 61 -8.52 -11.21 14.01
N ALA A 62 -7.34 -11.15 14.61
CA ALA A 62 -6.15 -10.47 14.07
C ALA A 62 -5.02 -11.46 13.72
N THR A 63 -5.30 -12.76 13.77
CA THR A 63 -4.37 -13.81 13.34
C THR A 63 -4.46 -13.98 11.84
N ILE A 64 -3.31 -13.84 11.17
CA ILE A 64 -3.24 -13.96 9.71
C ILE A 64 -3.39 -15.43 9.30
N LYS A 65 -4.27 -15.68 8.33
CA LYS A 65 -4.48 -17.00 7.72
C LYS A 65 -3.21 -17.51 7.06
N GLN A 66 -2.90 -18.80 7.19
CA GLN A 66 -1.70 -19.39 6.60
C GLN A 66 -1.69 -19.29 5.07
N ASP A 67 -2.86 -19.37 4.45
CA ASP A 67 -3.02 -19.33 2.99
C ASP A 67 -2.46 -18.06 2.34
N ILE A 68 -2.36 -16.95 3.08
CA ILE A 68 -1.84 -15.68 2.55
C ILE A 68 -0.31 -15.52 2.70
N TYR A 69 0.35 -16.46 3.37
CA TYR A 69 1.79 -16.35 3.65
C TYR A 69 2.63 -16.28 2.37
N PRO A 70 2.35 -17.06 1.30
CA PRO A 70 3.05 -16.91 0.03
C PRO A 70 2.90 -15.52 -0.59
N ALA A 71 1.71 -14.93 -0.54
CA ALA A 71 1.48 -13.57 -1.03
C ALA A 71 2.30 -12.54 -0.25
N PHE A 72 2.39 -12.68 1.08
CA PHE A 72 3.24 -11.82 1.91
C PHE A 72 4.74 -12.02 1.68
N GLN A 73 5.17 -13.24 1.33
CA GLN A 73 6.55 -13.51 0.90
C GLN A 73 6.90 -12.79 -0.41
N HIS A 74 6.00 -12.86 -1.40
CA HIS A 74 6.17 -12.12 -2.65
C HIS A 74 6.15 -10.61 -2.41
N PHE A 75 5.21 -10.12 -1.60
CA PHE A 75 5.14 -8.70 -1.27
C PHE A 75 6.40 -8.21 -0.55
N ALA A 76 6.90 -8.96 0.43
CA ALA A 76 8.16 -8.67 1.12
C ALA A 76 9.36 -8.65 0.14
N THR A 77 9.39 -9.59 -0.81
CA THR A 77 10.42 -9.63 -1.86
C THR A 77 10.42 -8.35 -2.68
N GLU A 78 9.24 -7.86 -3.08
CA GLU A 78 9.13 -6.58 -3.80
C GLU A 78 9.54 -5.40 -2.92
N LEU A 79 9.05 -5.31 -1.69
CA LEU A 79 9.44 -4.25 -0.75
C LEU A 79 10.95 -4.23 -0.45
N ASN A 80 11.62 -5.37 -0.55
CA ASN A 80 13.07 -5.48 -0.34
C ASN A 80 13.90 -5.02 -1.55
N LYS A 81 13.33 -4.95 -2.76
CA LYS A 81 13.96 -4.33 -3.94
C LYS A 81 13.94 -2.80 -3.86
N TYR A 82 12.91 -2.25 -3.21
CA TYR A 82 12.66 -0.82 -3.11
C TYR A 82 12.91 -0.33 -1.68
N ARG A 83 14.18 -0.05 -1.32
CA ARG A 83 14.57 0.29 0.06
C ARG A 83 14.33 1.74 0.46
N ASP A 84 14.28 2.66 -0.51
CA ASP A 84 14.08 4.09 -0.28
C ASP A 84 12.59 4.44 -0.09
N VAL A 85 11.86 3.63 0.68
CA VAL A 85 10.44 3.87 0.95
C VAL A 85 10.09 3.67 2.41
N GLU A 86 9.12 4.43 2.87
CA GLU A 86 8.38 4.21 4.11
C GLU A 86 7.07 3.50 3.82
N ILE A 87 6.57 2.74 4.80
CA ILE A 87 5.39 1.90 4.67
C ILE A 87 4.45 2.23 5.82
N LEU A 88 3.34 2.86 5.47
CA LEU A 88 2.24 3.11 6.38
C LEU A 88 1.22 1.97 6.27
N VAL A 89 0.92 1.29 7.39
CA VAL A 89 -0.06 0.21 7.47
C VAL A 89 -1.28 0.67 8.26
N CYS A 90 -2.44 0.77 7.60
CA CYS A 90 -3.70 1.18 8.21
C CYS A 90 -4.67 0.00 8.29
N GLY A 91 -5.15 -0.31 9.49
CA GLY A 91 -6.26 -1.26 9.67
C GLY A 91 -7.60 -0.54 9.68
N HIS A 92 -8.61 -1.09 9.01
CA HIS A 92 -9.97 -0.58 8.99
C HIS A 92 -11.00 -1.66 9.33
N THR A 93 -12.11 -1.22 9.93
CA THR A 93 -13.32 -2.03 10.19
C THR A 93 -14.52 -1.40 9.51
N ASP A 94 -15.65 -2.09 9.55
CA ASP A 94 -16.95 -1.45 9.35
C ASP A 94 -17.42 -0.79 10.66
N THR A 95 -18.64 -0.25 10.62
CA THR A 95 -19.30 0.42 11.76
C THR A 95 -20.03 -0.53 12.71
N VAL A 96 -20.02 -1.85 12.47
CA VAL A 96 -20.75 -2.80 13.30
C VAL A 96 -19.96 -3.08 14.58
N GLY A 97 -20.65 -3.06 15.73
CA GLY A 97 -20.05 -3.33 17.03
C GLY A 97 -19.54 -2.06 17.74
N ASN A 98 -18.76 -2.27 18.80
CA ASN A 98 -18.26 -1.18 19.63
C ASN A 98 -17.06 -0.47 18.96
N ALA A 99 -17.08 0.86 18.99
CA ALA A 99 -16.07 1.68 18.32
C ALA A 99 -14.65 1.50 18.87
N ASP A 100 -14.49 1.39 20.19
CA ASP A 100 -13.18 1.22 20.85
C ASP A 100 -12.63 -0.18 20.59
N VAL A 101 -13.51 -1.19 20.61
CA VAL A 101 -13.15 -2.57 20.23
C VAL A 101 -12.68 -2.62 18.78
N ASN A 102 -13.40 -1.96 17.88
CA ASN A 102 -13.04 -1.86 16.46
C ASN A 102 -11.73 -1.12 16.24
N LEU A 103 -11.49 -0.03 16.98
CA LEU A 103 -10.23 0.70 16.92
C LEU A 103 -9.06 -0.19 17.34
N SER A 104 -9.18 -0.85 18.50
CA SER A 104 -8.16 -1.78 19.00
C SER A 104 -7.94 -2.97 18.06
N LEU A 105 -9.00 -3.56 17.52
CA LEU A 105 -8.92 -4.67 16.56
C LEU A 105 -8.22 -4.25 15.27
N SER A 106 -8.55 -3.07 14.75
CA SER A 106 -7.93 -2.54 13.54
C SER A 106 -6.43 -2.29 13.72
N GLN A 107 -6.00 -1.78 14.88
CA GLN A 107 -4.59 -1.60 15.21
C GLN A 107 -3.86 -2.95 15.24
N ARG A 108 -4.40 -3.94 15.98
CA ARG A 108 -3.80 -5.28 16.05
C ARG A 108 -3.65 -5.92 14.68
N ARG A 109 -4.62 -5.74 13.77
CA ARG A 109 -4.54 -6.24 12.40
C ARG A 109 -3.42 -5.60 11.59
N ALA A 110 -3.25 -4.27 11.71
CA ALA A 110 -2.14 -3.57 11.09
C ALA A 110 -0.79 -4.07 11.64
N ASP A 111 -0.69 -4.27 12.95
CA ASP A 111 0.51 -4.77 13.60
C ASP A 111 0.84 -6.21 13.20
N SER A 112 -0.15 -7.10 13.14
CA SER A 112 0.05 -8.48 12.64
C SER A 112 0.54 -8.50 11.20
N ALA A 113 -0.03 -7.64 10.34
CA ALA A 113 0.34 -7.57 8.93
C ALA A 113 1.77 -7.03 8.75
N LYS A 114 2.16 -6.00 9.51
CA LYS A 114 3.55 -5.56 9.64
C LYS A 114 4.46 -6.72 10.09
N ALA A 115 4.09 -7.41 11.17
CA ALA A 115 4.92 -8.46 11.76
C ALA A 115 5.25 -9.58 10.77
N LEU A 116 4.27 -9.97 9.94
CA LEU A 116 4.50 -10.98 8.90
C LEU A 116 5.48 -10.49 7.82
N LEU A 117 5.45 -9.21 7.43
CA LEU A 117 6.45 -8.67 6.49
C LEU A 117 7.84 -8.57 7.12
N VAL A 118 7.93 -8.22 8.41
CA VAL A 118 9.20 -8.20 9.17
C VAL A 118 9.79 -9.61 9.30
N GLN A 119 8.96 -10.62 9.56
CA GLN A 119 9.36 -12.03 9.55
C GLN A 119 9.98 -12.43 8.19
N ASN A 120 9.45 -11.86 7.10
CA ASN A 120 9.95 -11.99 5.73
C ASN A 120 11.06 -10.97 5.37
N LYS A 121 11.80 -10.48 6.38
CA LYS A 121 13.04 -9.69 6.24
C LYS A 121 12.86 -8.30 5.65
N VAL A 122 11.65 -7.73 5.70
CA VAL A 122 11.47 -6.29 5.48
C VAL A 122 11.91 -5.56 6.74
N ASP A 123 12.76 -4.55 6.57
CA ASP A 123 13.29 -3.75 7.68
C ASP A 123 12.15 -3.09 8.47
N GLU A 124 12.10 -3.36 9.78
CA GLU A 124 11.07 -2.88 10.68
C GLU A 124 11.04 -1.35 10.77
N SER A 125 12.19 -0.69 10.65
CA SER A 125 12.32 0.77 10.76
C SER A 125 11.57 1.53 9.65
N ARG A 126 11.13 0.83 8.61
CA ARG A 126 10.36 1.40 7.50
C ARG A 126 8.86 1.49 7.79
N PHE A 127 8.39 0.83 8.85
CA PHE A 127 6.95 0.67 9.09
C PHE A 127 6.39 1.63 10.14
N TYR A 128 5.20 2.14 9.84
CA TYR A 128 4.33 2.84 10.77
C TYR A 128 2.95 2.21 10.73
N THR A 129 2.35 1.91 11.88
CA THR A 129 1.05 1.22 11.96
C THR A 129 0.00 2.08 12.65
N TRP A 130 -1.21 2.10 12.10
CA TRP A 130 -2.36 2.79 12.71
C TRP A 130 -3.66 1.98 12.57
N GLY A 131 -4.40 1.89 13.67
CA GLY A 131 -5.77 1.44 13.69
C GLY A 131 -6.71 2.61 13.42
N MET A 132 -7.50 2.52 12.36
CA MET A 132 -8.47 3.56 12.00
C MET A 132 -9.88 3.22 12.48
N GLY A 133 -10.13 1.98 12.92
CA GLY A 133 -11.48 1.48 13.20
C GLY A 133 -12.40 1.70 12.01
N ALA A 134 -13.61 2.21 12.26
CA ALA A 134 -14.59 2.51 11.22
C ALA A 134 -14.37 3.88 10.52
N LYS A 135 -13.29 4.59 10.85
CA LYS A 135 -13.01 5.91 10.26
C LYS A 135 -12.54 5.74 8.82
N HIS A 136 -12.89 6.71 7.98
CA HIS A 136 -12.59 6.72 6.54
C HIS A 136 -13.14 5.49 5.78
N PRO A 137 -14.47 5.30 5.76
CA PRO A 137 -15.10 4.28 4.93
C PRO A 137 -14.87 4.59 3.45
N ILE A 138 -14.61 3.55 2.65
CA ILE A 138 -14.52 3.64 1.19
C ILE A 138 -15.83 3.27 0.50
N ALA A 139 -16.77 2.69 1.26
CA ALA A 139 -18.09 2.29 0.79
C ALA A 139 -19.15 2.48 1.87
N SER A 140 -20.42 2.40 1.48
CA SER A 140 -21.55 2.55 2.40
C SER A 140 -21.55 1.45 3.48
N ASN A 141 -21.70 1.83 4.75
CA ASN A 141 -21.87 0.86 5.83
C ASN A 141 -23.29 0.28 5.93
N SER A 142 -24.24 0.84 5.17
CA SER A 142 -25.63 0.40 5.19
C SER A 142 -25.85 -0.93 4.46
N THR A 143 -24.93 -1.33 3.58
CA THR A 143 -25.01 -2.59 2.82
C THR A 143 -23.91 -3.57 3.24
N GLU A 144 -24.17 -4.88 3.16
CA GLU A 144 -23.14 -5.87 3.50
C GLU A 144 -21.94 -5.80 2.55
N ALA A 145 -22.17 -5.58 1.26
CA ALA A 145 -21.10 -5.41 0.29
C ALA A 145 -20.20 -4.21 0.63
N GLY A 146 -20.78 -3.06 1.02
CA GLY A 146 -19.98 -1.90 1.39
C GLY A 146 -19.26 -2.08 2.73
N ARG A 147 -19.84 -2.79 3.70
CA ARG A 147 -19.13 -3.18 4.92
C ARG A 147 -17.95 -4.09 4.64
N GLN A 148 -18.10 -5.08 3.74
CA GLN A 148 -16.99 -5.95 3.31
C GLN A 148 -15.83 -5.15 2.74
N GLN A 149 -16.12 -4.15 1.90
CA GLN A 149 -15.09 -3.25 1.35
C GLN A 149 -14.42 -2.42 2.45
N ASN A 150 -15.17 -1.96 3.46
CA ASN A 150 -14.58 -1.19 4.56
C ASN A 150 -13.64 -2.02 5.45
N ARG A 151 -13.90 -3.31 5.62
CA ARG A 151 -13.05 -4.25 6.38
C ARG A 151 -11.80 -4.61 5.57
N ARG A 152 -10.72 -3.86 5.75
CA ARG A 152 -9.47 -4.02 4.98
C ARG A 152 -8.23 -3.60 5.77
N VAL A 153 -7.06 -3.99 5.28
CA VAL A 153 -5.76 -3.43 5.67
C VAL A 153 -5.15 -2.75 4.45
N GLU A 154 -4.73 -1.51 4.61
CA GLU A 154 -4.09 -0.71 3.56
C GLU A 154 -2.60 -0.57 3.87
N PHE A 155 -1.76 -0.78 2.85
CA PHE A 155 -0.36 -0.43 2.87
C PHE A 155 -0.13 0.73 1.92
N VAL A 156 0.43 1.81 2.45
CA VAL A 156 0.76 3.03 1.72
C VAL A 156 2.28 3.13 1.66
N VAL A 157 2.83 2.81 0.49
CA VAL A 157 4.27 2.84 0.22
C VAL A 157 4.65 4.20 -0.32
N LEU A 158 5.48 4.93 0.42
CA LEU A 158 5.85 6.32 0.20
C LEU A 158 7.34 6.43 -0.13
N HIS A 159 7.70 7.12 -1.20
CA HIS A 159 9.12 7.38 -1.51
C HIS A 159 9.73 8.32 -0.46
N LYS A 160 10.88 7.93 0.13
CA LYS A 160 11.70 8.81 0.95
C LYS A 160 12.33 9.88 0.07
N LYS A 161 12.14 11.16 0.40
CA LYS A 161 12.79 12.28 -0.29
C LYS A 161 14.15 12.59 0.31
#